data_AF-A0A838E7N2-F1
#
_entry.id   AF-A0A838E7N2-F1
#
_cell.length_a   1.000
_cell.length_b   1.000
_cell.length_c   1.000
_cell.angle_alpha   90.00
_cell.angle_beta   90.00
_cell.angle_gamma   90.00
#
_symmetry.space_group_name_H-M   'P 1'
#
loop_
_entity.id
_entity.type
_entity.pdbx_description
1 polymer ?
#
loop_
_entity_poly.entity_id
_entity_poly.type
_entity_poly.pdbx_seq_one_letter_code
_entity_poly.pdbx_strand_id
1 'polypeptide(L)'
;MTGVAHSLLGERFILAPLLRRAELPHLFGGQAFTRGTLRFGWHLATVAWWGTAALLFALAVQPPSPRAIARILSVTFAVSAAVACGISRGRHLSWVAFLAVAVAAWHGAGA
;
A
#
# COMPACT_ATOMS: atom_id res chain seq x y z
N MET A 1 -14.54 5.21 4.27
CA MET A 1 -15.41 4.18 3.63
C MET A 1 -14.95 3.80 2.23
N THR A 2 -14.53 4.75 1.39
CA THR A 2 -14.12 4.53 -0.02
C THR A 2 -12.97 3.52 -0.18
N GLY A 3 -11.92 3.60 0.64
CA GLY A 3 -10.78 2.66 0.56
C GLY A 3 -11.15 1.22 0.91
N VAL A 4 -11.96 0.99 1.97
CA VAL A 4 -12.47 -0.36 2.30
C VAL A 4 -13.31 -0.90 1.14
N ALA A 5 -14.20 -0.08 0.58
CA ALA A 5 -15.01 -0.45 -0.57
C ALA A 5 -14.13 -0.82 -1.79
N HIS A 6 -13.09 -0.03 -2.10
CA HIS A 6 -12.17 -0.32 -3.19
C HIS A 6 -11.44 -1.67 -3.00
N SER A 7 -10.90 -1.93 -1.81
CA SER A 7 -10.25 -3.19 -1.50
C SER A 7 -11.20 -4.40 -1.54
N LEU A 8 -12.36 -4.31 -0.87
CA LEU A 8 -13.28 -5.45 -0.75
C LEU A 8 -14.05 -5.73 -2.05
N LEU A 9 -14.61 -4.69 -2.68
CA LEU A 9 -15.36 -4.86 -3.92
C LEU A 9 -14.43 -5.27 -5.06
N GLY A 10 -13.24 -4.68 -5.13
CA GLY A 10 -12.24 -5.05 -6.13
C GLY A 10 -11.74 -6.49 -5.98
N GLU A 11 -11.44 -6.96 -4.76
CA GLU A 11 -11.05 -8.35 -4.55
C GLU A 11 -12.17 -9.31 -4.95
N ARG A 12 -13.42 -9.04 -4.52
CA ARG A 12 -14.55 -9.94 -4.75
C ARG A 12 -15.00 -9.98 -6.21
N PHE A 13 -15.08 -8.82 -6.87
CA PHE A 13 -15.71 -8.70 -8.19
C PHE A 13 -14.73 -8.62 -9.35
N ILE A 14 -13.45 -8.27 -9.11
CA ILE A 14 -12.46 -8.12 -10.18
C ILE A 14 -11.33 -9.14 -10.01
N LEU A 15 -10.55 -9.06 -8.93
CA LEU A 15 -9.36 -9.89 -8.79
C LEU A 15 -9.68 -11.37 -8.64
N ALA A 16 -10.58 -11.76 -7.74
CA ALA A 16 -10.89 -13.18 -7.56
C ALA A 16 -11.43 -13.84 -8.84
N PRO A 17 -12.36 -13.24 -9.60
CA PRO A 17 -12.76 -13.76 -10.91
C PRO A 17 -11.62 -13.77 -11.94
N LEU A 18 -10.85 -12.69 -12.05
CA LEU A 18 -9.76 -12.55 -13.02
C LEU A 18 -8.68 -13.61 -12.79
N LEU A 19 -8.19 -13.73 -11.54
CA LEU A 19 -7.11 -14.65 -11.18
C LEU A 19 -7.53 -16.12 -11.25
N ARG A 20 -8.83 -16.42 -11.26
CA ARG A 20 -9.37 -17.78 -11.49
C ARG A 20 -9.40 -18.17 -12.97
N ARG A 21 -9.60 -17.21 -13.87
CA ARG A 21 -9.80 -17.47 -15.32
C ARG A 21 -8.55 -17.22 -16.16
N ALA A 22 -7.66 -16.34 -15.70
CA ALA A 22 -6.47 -15.97 -16.45
C ALA A 22 -5.38 -17.04 -16.34
N GLU A 23 -4.83 -17.45 -17.49
CA GLU A 23 -3.48 -17.99 -17.55
C GLU A 23 -2.53 -16.83 -17.28
N LEU A 24 -2.04 -16.74 -16.05
CA LEU A 24 -1.17 -15.65 -15.65
C LEU A 24 0.24 -15.92 -16.20
N PRO A 25 0.93 -14.90 -16.74
CA PRO A 25 2.30 -15.06 -17.18
C PRO A 25 3.15 -15.57 -16.01
N HIS A 26 4.02 -16.52 -16.33
CA HIS A 26 4.94 -17.12 -15.37
C HIS A 26 6.09 -16.13 -15.12
N LEU A 27 5.87 -15.20 -14.20
CA LEU A 27 6.91 -14.31 -13.70
C LEU A 27 7.73 -15.02 -12.62
N PHE A 28 8.79 -14.37 -12.12
CA PHE A 28 9.64 -14.89 -11.04
C PHE A 28 8.83 -15.55 -9.91
N GLY A 29 9.14 -16.79 -9.54
CA GLY A 29 8.43 -17.50 -8.47
C GLY A 29 7.04 -18.04 -8.84
N GLY A 30 6.65 -17.96 -10.12
CA GLY A 30 5.48 -18.61 -10.72
C GLY A 30 4.15 -17.86 -10.59
N GLN A 31 3.06 -18.49 -11.05
CA GLN A 31 1.72 -17.86 -11.05
C GLN A 31 1.25 -17.39 -9.66
N ALA A 32 1.68 -18.06 -8.59
CA ALA A 32 1.37 -17.64 -7.22
C ALA A 32 1.99 -16.29 -6.87
N PHE A 33 3.20 -16.01 -7.36
CA PHE A 33 3.84 -14.70 -7.20
C PHE A 33 3.10 -13.64 -8.00
N THR A 34 2.78 -13.90 -9.28
CA THR A 34 1.99 -12.96 -10.12
C THR A 34 0.65 -12.62 -9.47
N ARG A 35 -0.09 -13.61 -8.94
CA ARG A 35 -1.33 -13.40 -8.19
C ARG A 35 -1.12 -12.53 -6.96
N GLY A 36 -0.05 -12.80 -6.20
CA GLY A 36 0.32 -12.04 -5.02
C GLY A 36 0.62 -10.58 -5.35
N THR A 37 1.41 -10.33 -6.40
CA THR A 37 1.77 -8.99 -6.87
C THR A 37 0.54 -8.19 -7.33
N LEU A 38 -0.39 -8.82 -8.04
CA LEU A 38 -1.63 -8.17 -8.47
C LEU A 38 -2.53 -7.78 -7.29
N ARG A 39 -2.71 -8.68 -6.32
CA ARG A 39 -3.44 -8.37 -5.07
C ARG A 39 -2.75 -7.27 -4.28
N PHE A 40 -1.43 -7.35 -4.17
CA PHE A 40 -0.62 -6.35 -3.50
C PHE A 40 -0.84 -4.97 -4.12
N GLY A 41 -0.74 -4.83 -5.43
CA GLY A 41 -0.95 -3.54 -6.11
C GLY A 41 -2.34 -2.96 -5.84
N TRP A 42 -3.36 -3.81 -5.80
CA TRP A 42 -4.74 -3.41 -5.52
C TRP A 42 -4.93 -2.86 -4.10
N HIS A 43 -4.41 -3.58 -3.09
CA HIS A 43 -4.51 -3.13 -1.70
C HIS A 43 -3.57 -1.96 -1.40
N LEU A 44 -2.43 -1.87 -2.06
CA LEU A 44 -1.50 -0.74 -1.93
C LEU A 44 -2.17 0.57 -2.33
N ALA A 45 -2.92 0.59 -3.43
CA ALA A 45 -3.67 1.78 -3.85
C ALA A 45 -4.62 2.26 -2.75
N THR A 46 -5.30 1.35 -2.05
CA THR A 46 -6.16 1.69 -0.90
C THR A 46 -5.40 2.44 0.20
N VAL A 47 -4.23 1.93 0.59
CA VAL A 47 -3.38 2.54 1.61
C VAL A 47 -2.90 3.91 1.17
N ALA A 48 -2.43 4.03 -0.08
CA ALA A 48 -1.98 5.29 -0.65
C ALA A 48 -3.10 6.34 -0.63
N TRP A 49 -4.33 5.98 -1.01
CA TRP A 49 -5.45 6.91 -1.00
C TRP A 49 -5.88 7.33 0.40
N TRP A 50 -5.75 6.47 1.40
CA TRP A 50 -5.97 6.87 2.79
C TRP A 50 -4.89 7.81 3.32
N GLY A 51 -3.63 7.56 2.99
CA GLY A 51 -2.54 8.50 3.31
C GLY A 51 -2.77 9.88 2.68
N THR A 52 -3.13 9.91 1.40
CA THR A 52 -3.47 11.15 0.69
C THR A 52 -4.67 11.84 1.32
N ALA A 53 -5.74 11.10 1.65
CA ALA A 53 -6.92 11.67 2.31
C ALA A 53 -6.59 12.25 3.69
N ALA A 54 -5.74 11.58 4.47
CA ALA A 54 -5.29 12.08 5.77
C ALA A 54 -4.49 13.39 5.62
N LEU A 55 -3.63 13.48 4.61
CA LEU A 55 -2.86 14.70 4.32
C LEU A 55 -3.77 15.85 3.87
N LEU A 56 -4.71 15.59 2.96
CA LEU A 56 -5.70 16.58 2.51
C LEU A 56 -6.60 17.05 3.65
N PHE A 57 -7.04 16.14 4.51
CA PHE A 57 -7.82 16.48 5.69
C PHE A 57 -7.04 17.37 6.66
N ALA A 58 -5.77 17.03 6.92
CA ALA A 58 -4.90 17.88 7.74
C ALA A 58 -4.82 19.29 7.14
N LEU A 59 -4.50 19.40 5.85
CA LEU A 59 -4.44 20.68 5.11
C LEU A 59 -5.74 21.48 5.17
N ALA A 60 -6.89 20.82 5.08
CA ALA A 60 -8.20 21.47 5.09
C ALA A 60 -8.58 22.05 6.46
N VAL A 61 -8.13 21.41 7.56
CA VAL A 61 -8.40 21.90 8.91
C VAL A 61 -7.45 23.03 9.28
N GLN A 62 -6.15 22.83 9.06
CA GLN A 62 -5.11 23.84 9.28
C GLN A 62 -3.81 23.40 8.59
N PRO A 63 -2.99 24.33 8.07
CA PRO A 63 -1.72 23.97 7.45
C PRO A 63 -0.85 23.11 8.39
N PRO A 64 -0.57 21.84 8.06
CA PRO A 64 0.21 20.96 8.92
C PRO A 64 1.68 21.40 8.90
N SER A 65 2.35 21.26 10.03
CA SER A 65 3.80 21.44 10.08
C SER A 65 4.51 20.40 9.21
N PRO A 66 5.74 20.68 8.71
CA PRO A 66 6.53 19.69 7.97
C PRO A 66 6.69 18.36 8.73
N ARG A 67 6.85 18.43 10.06
CA ARG A 67 6.88 17.26 10.95
C ARG A 67 5.59 16.44 10.91
N ALA A 68 4.43 17.09 10.87
CA ALA A 68 3.14 16.39 10.76
C ALA A 68 2.98 15.71 9.39
N ILE A 69 3.38 16.38 8.30
CA ILE A 69 3.38 15.79 6.95
C ILE A 69 4.28 14.55 6.91
N ALA A 70 5.51 14.66 7.40
CA ALA A 70 6.46 13.56 7.44
C ALA A 70 5.95 12.36 8.26
N ARG A 71 5.26 12.60 9.38
CA ARG A 71 4.61 11.54 10.17
C ARG A 71 3.46 10.85 9.42
N ILE A 72 2.59 11.61 8.75
CA ILE A 72 1.49 11.03 7.95
C ILE A 72 2.06 10.13 6.86
N LEU A 73 3.08 10.61 6.14
CA LEU A 73 3.75 9.83 5.10
C LEU A 73 4.45 8.60 5.69
N SER A 74 5.17 8.75 6.80
CA SER A 74 5.84 7.63 7.49
C SER A 74 4.86 6.51 7.84
N VAL A 75 3.71 6.86 8.45
CA VAL A 75 2.66 5.88 8.79
C VAL A 75 2.08 5.23 7.53
N THR A 76 1.82 6.02 6.48
CA THR A 76 1.29 5.52 5.20
C THR A 76 2.24 4.50 4.57
N PHE A 77 3.54 4.78 4.56
CA PHE A 77 4.56 3.89 4.02
C PHE A 77 4.81 2.68 4.92
N ALA A 78 4.71 2.82 6.25
CA ALA A 78 4.79 1.69 7.18
C ALA A 78 3.63 0.70 6.97
N VAL A 79 2.40 1.21 6.80
CA VAL A 79 1.23 0.37 6.49
C VAL A 79 1.40 -0.27 5.11
N SER A 80 1.91 0.46 4.12
CA SER A 80 2.22 -0.08 2.79
C SER A 80 3.23 -1.22 2.86
N ALA A 81 4.27 -1.09 3.69
CA ALA A 81 5.26 -2.13 3.93
C ALA A 81 4.62 -3.37 4.58
N ALA A 82 3.77 -3.20 5.60
CA ALA A 82 3.08 -4.29 6.27
C ALA A 82 2.14 -5.05 5.30
N VAL A 83 1.37 -4.32 4.49
CA VAL A 83 0.48 -4.90 3.46
C VAL A 83 1.29 -5.65 2.40
N ALA A 84 2.38 -5.05 1.91
CA ALA A 84 3.28 -5.68 0.93
C ALA A 84 3.90 -6.97 1.48
N CYS A 85 4.39 -6.94 2.72
CA CYS A 85 5.00 -8.10 3.38
C CYS A 85 3.96 -9.21 3.61
N GLY A 86 2.77 -8.86 4.14
CA GLY A 86 1.70 -9.81 4.44
C GLY A 86 1.15 -10.51 3.21
N ILE A 87 0.80 -9.76 2.15
CA ILE A 87 0.24 -10.34 0.92
C ILE A 87 1.27 -11.18 0.17
N SER A 88 2.52 -10.69 0.08
CA SER A 88 3.59 -11.42 -0.62
C SER A 88 4.22 -12.53 0.23
N ARG A 89 3.88 -12.64 1.52
CA ARG A 89 4.57 -13.47 2.51
C ARG A 89 6.08 -13.23 2.51
N GLY A 90 6.47 -11.95 2.43
CA GLY A 90 7.86 -11.51 2.38
C GLY A 90 8.60 -11.76 1.06
N ARG A 91 7.98 -12.43 0.08
CA ARG A 91 8.64 -12.82 -1.19
C ARG A 91 8.84 -11.66 -2.16
N HIS A 92 8.14 -10.55 -1.98
CA HIS A 92 8.25 -9.37 -2.84
C HIS A 92 8.96 -8.24 -2.12
N LEU A 93 10.15 -7.84 -2.57
CA LEU A 93 11.03 -6.91 -1.86
C LEU A 93 10.50 -5.47 -1.74
N SER A 94 9.34 -5.12 -2.32
CA SER A 94 8.76 -3.78 -2.16
C SER A 94 8.50 -3.41 -0.70
N TRP A 95 8.27 -4.38 0.19
CA TRP A 95 8.10 -4.09 1.61
C TRP A 95 9.34 -3.44 2.22
N VAL A 96 10.55 -3.83 1.79
CA VAL A 96 11.81 -3.23 2.24
C VAL A 96 11.90 -1.78 1.77
N ALA A 97 11.57 -1.52 0.50
CA ALA A 97 11.57 -0.18 -0.04
C ALA A 97 10.59 0.75 0.68
N PHE A 98 9.36 0.29 0.93
CA PHE A 98 8.38 1.08 1.69
C PHE A 98 8.81 1.29 3.14
N LEU A 99 9.39 0.28 3.78
CA LEU A 99 9.89 0.41 5.16
C LEU A 99 11.04 1.42 5.22
N ALA A 100 11.95 1.40 4.26
CA ALA A 100 13.05 2.36 4.17
C ALA A 100 12.54 3.80 4.04
N VAL A 101 11.52 4.04 3.20
CA VAL A 101 10.86 5.35 3.10
C VAL A 101 10.19 5.73 4.41
N ALA A 102 9.49 4.80 5.07
CA ALA A 102 8.82 5.04 6.34
C ALA A 102 9.80 5.48 7.44
N VAL A 103 10.94 4.79 7.53
CA VAL A 103 12.04 5.08 8.47
C VAL A 103 12.68 6.43 8.14
N ALA A 104 13.01 6.69 6.87
CA ALA A 104 13.57 7.97 6.44
C ALA A 104 12.63 9.14 6.77
N ALA A 105 11.33 9.01 6.50
CA ALA A 105 10.34 10.03 6.83
C ALA A 105 10.19 10.23 8.34
N TRP A 106 10.26 9.15 9.15
CA TRP A 106 10.22 9.24 10.60
C TRP A 106 11.41 10.00 11.18
N HIS A 107 12.63 9.67 10.73
CA HIS A 107 13.83 10.36 11.18
C HIS A 107 13.89 11.81 10.69
N GLY A 108 13.49 12.08 9.45
CA GLY A 108 13.36 13.44 8.94
C GLY A 108 12.31 14.27 9.70
N ALA A 109 11.34 13.63 10.35
CA ALA A 109 10.42 14.32 11.26
C ALA A 109 11.02 14.54 12.66
N GLY A 110 12.05 13.79 13.05
CA GLY A 110 12.68 13.85 14.38
C GLY A 110 13.81 14.88 14.49
N ALA A 111 14.53 15.13 13.40
CA ALA A 111 15.50 16.21 13.24
C ALA A 111 14.80 17.59 13.18
#